data_AF-A0A9Y2P569-F1
#
_entry.id   AF-A0A9Y2P569-F1
#
_cell.length_a   1.000
_cell.length_b   1.000
_cell.length_c   1.000
_cell.angle_alpha   90.00
_cell.angle_beta   90.00
_cell.angle_gamma   90.00
#
_symmetry.space_group_name_H-M   'P 1'
#
loop_
_entity.id
_entity.type
_entity.pdbx_description
1 polymer ?
#
loop_
_entity_poly.entity_id
_entity_poly.type
_entity_poly.pdbx_seq_one_letter_code
_entity_poly.pdbx_strand_id
1 'polypeptide(L)'
;MSSLRPVEELLYHMRTVVRSGSDWEANFARSIVKHAKRPAWNPSEKQHQIMQRMVSEMFTHSGTNTSDDIDLIDRGDRHDAA
;
A
#
# COMPACT_ATOMS: atom_id res chain seq x y z
N MET A 1 1.00 -14.70 -10.95
CA MET A 1 1.80 -13.47 -11.14
C MET A 1 1.00 -12.35 -10.53
N SER A 2 1.46 -11.73 -9.45
CA SER A 2 0.74 -10.59 -8.87
C SER A 2 0.69 -9.49 -9.92
N SER A 3 -0.51 -9.13 -10.39
CA SER A 3 -0.67 -7.97 -11.26
C SER A 3 -0.04 -6.78 -10.57
N LEU A 4 0.85 -6.06 -11.27
CA LEU A 4 1.41 -4.82 -10.73
C LEU A 4 0.26 -3.85 -10.47
N ARG A 5 0.29 -3.18 -9.31
CA ARG A 5 -0.71 -2.16 -9.00
C ARG A 5 -0.58 -0.99 -9.98
N PRO A 6 -1.69 -0.30 -10.31
CA PRO A 6 -1.65 0.92 -11.10
C PRO A 6 -0.66 1.94 -10.51
N VAL A 7 -0.02 2.72 -11.38
CA VAL A 7 0.98 3.71 -10.96
C VAL A 7 0.34 4.76 -10.04
N GLU A 8 -0.91 5.15 -10.28
CA GLU A 8 -1.63 6.12 -9.45
C GLU A 8 -1.80 5.65 -8.01
N GLU A 9 -2.14 4.36 -7.81
CA GLU A 9 -2.27 3.74 -6.49
C GLU A 9 -0.92 3.74 -5.76
N LEU A 10 0.14 3.36 -6.46
CA LEU A 10 1.48 3.36 -5.89
C LEU A 10 1.94 4.77 -5.53
N LEU A 11 1.68 5.77 -6.38
CA LEU A 11 2.00 7.17 -6.10
C LEU A 11 1.26 7.72 -4.88
N TYR A 12 0.02 7.29 -4.65
CA TYR A 12 -0.73 7.63 -3.45
C TYR A 12 0.01 7.15 -2.20
N HIS A 13 0.42 5.87 -2.16
CA HIS A 13 1.13 5.29 -1.03
C HIS A 13 2.58 5.75 -0.87
N MET A 14 3.26 6.18 -1.95
CA MET A 14 4.61 6.73 -1.86
C MET A 14 4.68 7.94 -0.90
N ARG A 15 3.60 8.72 -0.76
CA ARG A 15 3.54 9.82 0.22
C ARG A 15 3.65 9.33 1.67
N THR A 16 3.13 8.15 1.95
CA THR A 16 3.25 7.48 3.26
C THR A 16 4.68 6.97 3.44
N VAL A 17 5.26 6.32 2.42
CA VAL A 17 6.66 5.85 2.45
C VAL A 17 7.66 6.99 2.72
N VAL A 18 7.42 8.20 2.20
CA VAL A 18 8.24 9.38 2.49
C VAL A 18 8.31 9.71 4.00
N ARG A 19 7.25 9.39 4.75
CA ARG A 19 7.12 9.73 6.18
C ARG A 19 7.52 8.59 7.11
N SER A 20 7.28 7.35 6.70
CA SER A 20 7.43 6.17 7.57
C SER A 20 8.49 5.16 7.12
N GLY A 21 9.04 5.30 5.91
CA GLY A 21 10.09 4.42 5.41
C GLY A 21 11.46 4.72 6.03
N SER A 22 12.41 3.80 5.84
CA SER A 22 13.83 4.02 6.12
C SER A 22 14.40 5.19 5.29
N ASP A 23 15.58 5.68 5.65
CA ASP A 23 16.21 6.81 4.96
C ASP A 23 16.31 6.62 3.43
N TRP A 24 16.66 5.40 2.99
CA TRP A 24 16.74 5.08 1.58
C TRP A 24 15.36 5.09 0.91
N GLU A 25 14.37 4.43 1.53
CA GLU A 25 13.01 4.34 0.99
C GLU A 25 12.35 5.71 0.91
N ALA A 26 12.50 6.52 1.95
CA ALA A 26 11.98 7.87 2.00
C ALA A 26 12.61 8.75 0.92
N ASN A 27 13.92 8.64 0.69
CA ASN A 27 14.60 9.38 -0.38
C ASN A 27 14.18 8.91 -1.78
N PHE A 28 14.04 7.61 -1.98
CA PHE A 28 13.52 7.06 -3.23
C PHE A 28 12.09 7.56 -3.50
N ALA A 29 11.19 7.43 -2.52
CA ALA A 29 9.80 7.86 -2.64
C ALA A 29 9.69 9.38 -2.87
N ARG A 30 10.54 10.20 -2.23
CA ARG A 30 10.64 11.64 -2.48
C ARG A 30 10.99 11.93 -3.94
N SER A 31 11.94 11.20 -4.52
CA SER A 31 12.31 11.36 -5.93
C SER A 31 11.14 11.06 -6.86
N ILE A 32 10.43 9.94 -6.62
CA ILE A 32 9.26 9.52 -7.39
C ILE A 32 8.16 10.56 -7.33
N VAL A 33 7.76 11.00 -6.13
CA VAL A 33 6.71 12.01 -5.95
C VAL A 33 7.08 13.34 -6.61
N LYS A 34 8.37 13.71 -6.59
CA LYS A 34 8.84 14.92 -7.29
C LYS A 34 8.72 14.79 -8.80
N HIS A 35 9.11 13.66 -9.36
CA HIS A 35 9.04 13.42 -10.81
C HIS A 35 7.61 13.25 -11.31
N ALA A 36 6.74 12.61 -10.53
CA ALA A 36 5.32 12.38 -10.84
C ALA A 36 4.50 13.66 -11.01
N LYS A 37 5.01 14.82 -10.58
CA LYS A 37 4.37 16.12 -10.86
C LYS A 37 4.44 16.51 -12.35
N ARG A 38 5.29 15.86 -13.14
CA ARG A 38 5.44 16.15 -14.57
C ARG A 38 4.41 15.32 -15.36
N PRO A 39 3.56 15.94 -16.20
CA PRO A 39 2.49 15.24 -16.90
C PRO A 39 2.97 14.12 -17.84
N ALA A 40 4.16 14.26 -18.41
CA ALA A 40 4.76 13.27 -19.32
C ALA A 40 5.64 12.23 -18.61
N TRP A 41 5.70 12.24 -17.28
CA TRP A 41 6.53 11.29 -16.55
C TRP A 41 5.79 9.97 -16.36
N ASN A 42 6.50 8.89 -16.67
CA ASN A 42 6.11 7.53 -16.32
C ASN A 42 7.31 6.87 -15.61
N PRO A 43 7.10 6.09 -14.54
CA PRO A 43 8.18 5.34 -13.93
C PRO A 43 8.77 4.34 -14.92
N SER A 44 10.06 4.04 -14.77
CA SER A 44 10.64 2.88 -15.44
C SER A 44 10.10 1.58 -14.82
N GLU A 45 10.16 0.48 -15.55
CA GLU A 45 9.74 -0.85 -15.06
C GLU A 45 10.39 -1.19 -13.71
N LYS A 46 11.69 -0.90 -13.56
CA LYS A 46 12.40 -1.09 -12.29
C LYS A 46 11.86 -0.21 -11.17
N GLN A 47 11.54 1.05 -11.46
CA GLN A 47 10.94 1.94 -10.47
C GLN A 47 9.55 1.44 -10.05
N HIS A 48 8.74 0.96 -11.00
CA HIS A 48 7.44 0.38 -10.74
C HIS A 48 7.54 -0.83 -9.81
N GLN A 49 8.45 -1.77 -10.10
CA GLN A 49 8.68 -2.95 -9.25
C GLN A 49 9.13 -2.58 -7.82
N ILE A 50 10.01 -1.58 -7.69
CA ILE A 50 10.46 -1.09 -6.39
C ILE A 50 9.29 -0.46 -5.62
N MET A 51 8.50 0.39 -6.29
CA MET A 51 7.31 0.99 -5.70
C MET A 51 6.31 -0.09 -5.23
N GLN A 52 6.06 -1.09 -6.09
CA GLN A 52 5.22 -2.24 -5.76
C GLN A 52 5.72 -2.95 -4.50
N ARG A 53 7.03 -3.19 -4.40
CA ARG A 53 7.62 -3.87 -3.24
C ARG A 53 7.44 -3.05 -1.95
N MET A 54 7.80 -1.77 -1.95
CA MET A 54 7.69 -0.91 -0.76
C MET A 54 6.25 -0.84 -0.26
N VAL A 55 5.29 -0.69 -1.18
CA VAL A 55 3.87 -0.63 -0.80
C VAL A 55 3.39 -2.00 -0.34
N SER A 56 3.88 -3.12 -0.90
CA SER A 56 3.52 -4.46 -0.41
C SER A 56 4.05 -4.69 0.99
N GLU A 57 5.31 -4.31 1.26
CA GLU A 57 5.91 -4.40 2.59
C GLU A 57 5.13 -3.57 3.63
N MET A 58 4.60 -2.41 3.26
CA MET A 58 3.74 -1.60 4.14
C MET A 58 2.49 -2.37 4.62
N PHE A 59 1.84 -3.12 3.73
CA PHE A 59 0.65 -3.91 4.07
C PHE A 59 1.00 -5.24 4.75
N THR A 60 2.13 -5.87 4.40
CA THR A 60 2.58 -7.11 5.05
C THR A 60 2.99 -6.87 6.50
N HIS A 61 3.73 -5.79 6.79
CA HIS A 61 4.13 -5.45 8.17
C HIS A 61 2.98 -4.88 9.00
N SER A 62 1.93 -4.36 8.36
CA SER A 62 0.68 -4.01 9.06
C SER A 62 -0.12 -5.25 9.48
N GLY A 63 0.15 -6.42 8.90
CA GLY A 63 -0.55 -7.69 9.19
C GLY A 63 0.04 -8.51 10.33
N THR A 64 1.23 -8.19 10.85
CA THR A 64 1.83 -8.92 11.99
C THR A 64 1.35 -8.44 13.36
N ASN A 65 0.29 -7.64 13.40
CA ASN A 65 -0.47 -7.29 14.61
C ASN A 65 -1.99 -7.43 14.38
N THR A 66 -2.40 -8.39 13.55
CA THR A 66 -3.82 -8.75 13.39
C THR A 66 -3.97 -10.27 13.52
N SER A 67 -3.46 -10.80 14.62
CA SER A 67 -3.73 -12.19 15.04
C SER A 67 -4.84 -12.29 16.10
N ASP A 68 -5.45 -11.20 16.58
CA ASP A 68 -6.30 -11.33 17.78
C ASP A 68 -7.65 -10.58 17.83
N ASP A 69 -8.14 -9.93 16.78
CA ASP A 69 -9.49 -9.32 16.86
C ASP A 69 -10.11 -9.08 15.48
N ILE A 70 -10.35 -10.15 14.72
CA ILE A 70 -11.43 -10.10 13.73
C ILE A 70 -12.66 -10.63 14.44
N ASP A 71 -13.39 -9.72 15.12
CA ASP A 71 -14.63 -10.04 15.79
C ASP A 71 -15.63 -10.49 14.71
N LEU A 72 -15.83 -11.81 14.64
CA LEU A 72 -16.74 -12.45 13.71
C LEU A 72 -18.12 -11.88 14.00
N ILE A 73 -18.64 -11.03 13.11
CA ILE A 73 -19.97 -10.46 13.24
C ILE A 73 -20.97 -11.62 13.21
N ASP A 74 -21.37 -12.09 14.39
CA ASP A 74 -22.52 -12.96 14.58
C ASP A 74 -23.75 -12.16 14.17
N ARG A 75 -24.17 -12.32 12.92
CA ARG A 75 -25.48 -11.83 12.48
C ARG A 75 -26.50 -12.72 13.17
N GLY A 76 -26.85 -12.32 14.40
CA GLY A 76 -27.77 -13.01 15.27
C GLY A 76 -28.96 -13.55 14.51
N ASP A 77 -29.07 -14.88 14.54
CA ASP A 77 -30.28 -15.62 14.25
C ASP A 77 -31.32 -15.30 15.33
N ARG A 78 -31.94 -14.12 15.23
CA ARG A 78 -33.23 -13.85 15.88
C ARG A 78 -34.32 -14.26 14.90
N HIS A 79 -34.77 -15.50 15.02
CA HIS A 79 -36.14 -15.86 14.66
C HIS A 79 -36.88 -16.29 15.92
N ASP A 80 -37.40 -15.29 16.62
CA ASP A 80 -38.58 -15.45 17.44
C ASP A 80 -39.77 -15.52 16.46
N ALA A 81 -40.41 -16.68 16.30
CA ALA A 81 -41.76 -16.76 15.75
C ALA A 81 -42.46 -18.09 16.08
N ALA A 82 -43.60 -17.94 16.78
CA ALA A 82 -44.71 -18.87 17.05
C ALA A 82 -44.61 -19.78 18.29
#